data_AF-A0A816UAI0-F1
#
_entry.id   AF-A0A816UAI0-F1
#
_cell.length_a   1.000
_cell.length_b   1.000
_cell.length_c   1.000
_cell.angle_alpha   90.00
_cell.angle_beta   90.00
_cell.angle_gamma   90.00
#
_symmetry.space_group_name_H-M   'P 1'
#
loop_
_entity.id
_entity.type
_entity.pdbx_description
1 polymer ?
#
loop_
_entity_poly.entity_id
_entity_poly.type
_entity_poly.pdbx_seq_one_letter_code
_entity_poly.pdbx_strand_id
1 'polypeptide(L)'
;MASEISENNYNSDSIGSCEEKSSLTKPTVYFQTHDLRFFVKQPLTMLYSYRNLKNECLSTGNPQAHYIEGILQYFQRRKTIKGLNHFRQSAYGNYDNDLRNDGT
;
A
#
# COMPACT_ATOMS: atom_id res chain seq x y z
N MET A 1 11.43 49.24 -12.28
CA MET A 1 10.46 48.84 -13.32
C MET A 1 11.03 49.35 -14.64
N ALA A 2 11.08 48.58 -15.73
CA ALA A 2 10.76 47.15 -15.91
C ALA A 2 12.03 46.32 -16.15
N SER A 3 11.90 45.00 -16.26
CA SER A 3 13.03 44.06 -16.33
C SER A 3 13.73 44.05 -17.69
N GLU A 4 15.04 43.79 -17.67
CA GLU A 4 15.84 43.47 -18.86
C GLU A 4 15.52 42.06 -19.37
N ILE A 5 15.68 41.86 -20.68
CA ILE A 5 15.45 40.57 -21.35
C ILE A 5 16.75 39.75 -21.26
N SER A 6 16.71 38.56 -20.67
CA SER A 6 17.83 37.63 -20.67
C SER A 6 17.48 36.39 -21.49
N GLU A 7 17.97 36.34 -22.71
CA GLU A 7 18.06 35.10 -23.47
C GLU A 7 19.18 34.24 -22.88
N ASN A 8 18.87 32.98 -22.51
CA ASN A 8 19.88 31.98 -22.18
C ASN A 8 19.44 30.63 -22.77
N ASN A 9 19.93 30.35 -23.97
CA ASN A 9 19.69 29.11 -24.69
C ASN A 9 20.46 27.95 -24.05
N TYR A 10 19.73 26.95 -23.55
CA TYR A 10 20.26 25.61 -23.34
C TYR A 10 19.51 24.60 -24.21
N ASN A 11 20.11 24.26 -25.35
CA ASN A 11 19.74 23.10 -26.14
C ASN A 11 20.06 21.82 -25.33
N SER A 12 19.09 21.36 -24.53
CA SER A 12 19.15 20.04 -23.92
C SER A 12 18.89 19.00 -25.00
N ASP A 13 19.91 18.23 -25.35
CA ASP A 13 19.76 17.10 -26.25
C ASP A 13 18.75 16.07 -25.73
N SER A 14 18.26 15.22 -26.65
CA SER A 14 17.19 14.25 -26.42
C SER A 14 17.55 13.18 -25.37
N ILE A 15 17.36 13.48 -24.10
CA ILE A 15 17.01 12.47 -23.10
C ILE A 15 15.57 12.07 -23.41
N GLY A 16 15.40 10.82 -23.80
CA GLY A 16 14.14 10.34 -24.38
C GLY A 16 12.95 10.55 -23.46
N SER A 17 11.76 10.68 -24.06
CA SER A 17 10.51 10.60 -23.31
C SER A 17 10.48 9.27 -22.57
N CYS A 18 10.74 9.31 -21.27
CA CYS A 18 10.28 8.30 -20.36
C CYS A 18 8.75 8.33 -20.44
N GLU A 19 8.19 7.54 -21.37
CA GLU A 19 6.88 6.95 -21.19
C GLU A 19 6.97 6.01 -19.98
N GLU A 20 7.11 6.61 -18.80
CA GLU A 20 6.70 6.02 -17.55
C GLU A 20 5.19 5.79 -17.71
N LYS A 21 4.88 4.63 -18.25
CA LYS A 21 3.57 4.01 -18.21
C LYS A 21 3.34 3.60 -16.77
N SER A 22 3.16 4.63 -15.94
CA SER A 22 2.17 4.71 -14.88
C SER A 22 0.83 4.31 -15.51
N SER A 23 0.72 3.01 -15.75
CA SER A 23 -0.50 2.35 -16.14
C SER A 23 -1.53 2.78 -15.12
N LEU A 24 -2.69 3.25 -15.60
CA LEU A 24 -3.68 3.95 -14.79
C LEU A 24 -4.37 2.97 -13.83
N THR A 25 -3.59 2.53 -12.84
CA THR A 25 -3.84 1.40 -11.98
C THR A 25 -4.92 1.84 -11.03
N LYS A 26 -6.16 1.46 -11.37
CA LYS A 26 -7.38 1.87 -10.66
C LYS A 26 -7.10 1.79 -9.16
N PRO A 27 -7.35 2.86 -8.36
CA PRO A 27 -6.90 2.93 -6.97
C PRO A 27 -7.22 1.69 -6.12
N THR A 28 -8.33 1.01 -6.44
CA THR A 28 -8.69 -0.32 -5.97
C THR A 28 -7.52 -1.33 -5.95
N VAL A 29 -6.81 -1.47 -7.08
CA VAL A 29 -5.70 -2.43 -7.24
C VAL A 29 -4.48 -1.96 -6.44
N TYR A 30 -4.16 -0.66 -6.47
CA TYR A 30 -3.05 -0.10 -5.69
C TYR A 30 -3.18 -0.45 -4.20
N PHE A 31 -4.35 -0.22 -3.59
CA PHE A 31 -4.55 -0.57 -2.18
C PHE A 31 -4.63 -2.09 -1.95
N GLN A 32 -5.18 -2.85 -2.91
CA GLN A 32 -5.25 -4.32 -2.82
C GLN A 32 -3.86 -4.97 -2.74
N THR A 33 -2.87 -4.42 -3.46
CA THR A 33 -1.48 -4.93 -3.52
C THR A 33 -0.47 -4.11 -2.71
N HIS A 34 -0.90 -3.08 -1.96
CA HIS A 34 0.00 -2.22 -1.19
C HIS A 34 0.68 -2.99 -0.05
N ASP A 35 2.00 -2.86 0.09
CA ASP A 35 2.76 -3.57 1.13
C ASP A 35 2.65 -2.87 2.50
N LEU A 36 2.26 -3.64 3.49
CA LEU A 36 2.04 -3.29 4.88
C LEU A 36 2.91 -4.14 5.84
N ARG A 37 3.89 -4.92 5.34
CA ARG A 37 4.82 -5.74 6.15
C ARG A 37 5.49 -4.97 7.29
N PHE A 38 5.76 -3.68 7.12
CA PHE A 38 6.24 -2.80 8.20
C PHE A 38 5.24 -2.74 9.38
N PHE A 39 3.97 -2.52 9.08
CA PHE A 39 2.89 -2.38 10.05
C PHE A 39 2.47 -3.69 10.70
N VAL A 40 2.77 -4.84 10.09
CA VAL A 40 2.64 -6.16 10.75
C VAL A 40 3.49 -6.23 12.02
N LYS A 41 4.69 -5.63 12.02
CA LYS A 41 5.58 -5.54 13.20
C LYS A 41 5.15 -4.44 14.19
N GLN A 42 4.33 -3.49 13.76
CA GLN A 42 3.87 -2.36 14.58
C GLN A 42 2.36 -2.06 14.36
N PRO A 43 1.45 -2.98 14.73
CA PRO A 43 0.03 -2.88 14.40
C PRO A 43 -0.66 -1.66 15.04
N LEU A 44 -0.16 -1.18 16.19
CA LEU A 44 -0.65 0.05 16.83
C LEU A 44 -0.34 1.30 16.00
N THR A 45 0.80 1.37 15.30
CA THR A 45 1.12 2.47 14.38
C THR A 45 0.09 2.55 13.24
N MET A 46 -0.42 1.40 12.77
CA MET A 46 -1.52 1.32 11.80
C MET A 46 -2.89 1.70 12.38
N LEU A 47 -3.08 1.54 13.69
CA LEU A 47 -4.32 1.94 14.38
C LEU A 47 -4.45 3.46 14.47
N TYR A 48 -3.35 4.15 14.82
CA TYR A 48 -3.35 5.58 15.12
C TYR A 48 -2.95 6.46 13.94
N SER A 49 -1.81 6.20 13.29
CA SER A 49 -1.23 7.12 12.29
C SER A 49 -1.70 6.84 10.87
N TYR A 50 -1.92 5.57 10.50
CA TYR A 50 -2.20 5.16 9.12
C TYR A 50 -3.62 4.58 8.93
N ARG A 51 -4.57 5.04 9.76
CA ARG A 51 -5.96 4.54 9.79
C ARG A 51 -6.65 4.59 8.42
N ASN A 52 -6.44 5.65 7.64
CA ASN A 52 -7.09 5.81 6.34
C ASN A 52 -6.52 4.84 5.29
N LEU A 53 -5.19 4.76 5.16
CA LEU A 53 -4.51 3.76 4.30
C LEU A 53 -4.99 2.34 4.62
N LYS A 54 -5.07 1.99 5.92
CA LYS A 54 -5.57 0.68 6.34
C LYS A 54 -7.02 0.43 5.92
N ASN A 55 -7.88 1.45 6.00
CA ASN A 55 -9.29 1.32 5.63
C ASN A 55 -9.46 1.11 4.12
N GLU A 56 -8.66 1.77 3.28
CA GLU A 56 -8.66 1.52 1.84
C GLU A 56 -8.11 0.13 1.50
N CYS A 57 -6.99 -0.27 2.10
CA CYS A 57 -6.49 -1.63 1.92
C CYS A 57 -7.49 -2.70 2.42
N LEU A 58 -8.26 -2.43 3.48
CA LEU A 58 -9.35 -3.31 3.93
C LEU A 58 -10.57 -3.30 2.99
N SER A 59 -10.91 -2.16 2.36
CA SER A 59 -12.05 -2.06 1.43
C SER A 59 -11.77 -2.81 0.12
N THR A 60 -10.51 -2.90 -0.27
CA THR A 60 -10.04 -3.60 -1.49
C THR A 60 -9.59 -5.04 -1.24
N GLY A 61 -9.67 -5.55 -0.01
CA GLY A 61 -9.39 -6.95 0.34
C GLY A 61 -7.90 -7.30 0.50
N ASN A 62 -7.03 -6.32 0.76
CA ASN A 62 -5.60 -6.52 0.98
C ASN A 62 -5.33 -7.52 2.14
N PRO A 63 -4.65 -8.66 1.90
CA PRO A 63 -4.52 -9.72 2.90
C PRO A 63 -3.78 -9.27 4.16
N GLN A 64 -2.77 -8.41 4.02
CA GLN A 64 -1.97 -7.90 5.14
C GLN A 64 -2.77 -6.89 5.99
N ALA A 65 -3.63 -6.08 5.36
CA ALA A 65 -4.55 -5.19 6.08
C ALA A 65 -5.58 -5.97 6.91
N HIS A 66 -6.10 -7.08 6.36
CA HIS A 66 -6.92 -8.03 7.13
C HIS A 66 -6.13 -8.64 8.29
N TYR A 67 -4.87 -9.03 8.12
CA TYR A 67 -4.05 -9.57 9.21
C TYR A 67 -3.85 -8.56 10.35
N ILE A 68 -3.49 -7.32 10.03
CA ILE A 68 -3.28 -6.23 11.00
C ILE A 68 -4.57 -5.89 11.76
N GLU A 69 -5.71 -5.77 11.06
CA GLU A 69 -7.00 -5.55 11.74
C GLU A 69 -7.43 -6.79 12.55
N GLY A 70 -7.02 -8.00 12.15
CA GLY A 70 -7.13 -9.23 12.95
C GLY A 70 -6.46 -9.09 14.31
N ILE A 71 -5.17 -8.70 14.34
CA ILE A 71 -4.43 -8.43 15.59
C ILE A 71 -5.14 -7.37 16.44
N LEU A 72 -5.53 -6.25 15.83
CA LEU A 72 -6.17 -5.12 16.52
C LEU A 72 -7.55 -5.46 17.09
N GLN A 73 -8.34 -6.28 16.39
CA GLN A 73 -9.63 -6.74 16.90
C GLN A 73 -9.46 -7.82 17.99
N TYR A 74 -8.55 -8.79 17.79
CA TYR A 74 -8.36 -9.92 18.72
C TYR A 74 -7.71 -9.48 20.04
N PHE A 75 -6.50 -8.90 19.98
CA PHE A 75 -5.71 -8.59 21.18
C PHE A 75 -6.09 -7.24 21.79
N GLN A 76 -5.99 -6.15 21.02
CA GLN A 76 -6.17 -4.79 21.55
C GLN A 76 -7.62 -4.48 21.94
N ARG A 77 -8.60 -5.01 21.20
CA ARG A 77 -10.04 -4.74 21.42
C ARG A 77 -10.82 -5.90 22.04
N ARG A 78 -10.19 -7.07 22.25
CA ARG A 78 -10.81 -8.29 22.80
C ARG A 78 -12.08 -8.76 22.06
N LYS A 79 -12.19 -8.47 20.76
CA LYS A 79 -13.30 -8.86 19.87
C LYS A 79 -12.96 -10.14 19.10
N THR A 80 -12.78 -11.23 19.84
CA THR A 80 -12.29 -12.55 19.39
C THR A 80 -12.86 -12.98 18.03
N ILE A 81 -14.19 -13.08 17.90
CA ILE A 81 -14.86 -13.54 16.67
C ILE A 81 -14.53 -12.64 15.47
N LYS A 82 -14.48 -11.32 15.66
CA LYS A 82 -14.15 -10.39 14.59
C LYS A 82 -12.67 -10.49 14.20
N GLY A 83 -11.76 -10.63 15.17
CA GLY A 83 -10.34 -10.89 14.91
C GLY A 83 -10.11 -12.17 14.12
N LEU A 84 -10.74 -13.27 14.53
CA LEU A 84 -10.68 -14.56 13.81
C LEU A 84 -11.22 -14.48 12.38
N ASN A 85 -12.32 -13.73 12.14
CA ASN A 85 -12.80 -13.54 10.77
C ASN A 85 -11.81 -12.75 9.89
N HIS A 86 -11.16 -11.72 10.45
CA HIS A 86 -10.10 -10.99 9.74
C HIS A 86 -8.87 -11.89 9.47
N PHE A 87 -8.43 -12.70 10.44
CA PHE A 87 -7.34 -13.67 10.22
C PHE A 87 -7.67 -14.70 9.12
N ARG A 88 -8.91 -15.20 9.08
CA ARG A 88 -9.40 -16.07 8.01
C ARG A 88 -9.36 -15.38 6.64
N GLN A 89 -9.74 -14.11 6.57
CA GLN A 89 -9.66 -13.31 5.34
C GLN A 89 -8.21 -13.10 4.87
N SER A 90 -7.26 -12.85 5.78
CA SER A 90 -5.84 -12.77 5.43
C SER A 90 -5.24 -14.09 4.93
N ALA A 91 -5.75 -15.23 5.41
CA ALA A 91 -5.30 -16.55 4.96
C ALA A 91 -5.79 -16.88 3.53
N TYR A 92 -7.05 -16.56 3.18
CA TYR A 92 -7.57 -16.78 1.83
C TYR A 92 -6.82 -16.01 0.73
N GLY A 93 -6.19 -14.89 1.08
CA GLY A 93 -5.46 -14.03 0.15
C GLY A 93 -4.03 -14.45 -0.18
N ASN A 94 -3.57 -15.61 0.30
CA ASN A 94 -2.18 -16.09 0.17
C ASN A 94 -1.13 -15.06 0.64
N TYR A 95 -1.13 -14.74 1.93
CA TYR A 95 -0.13 -13.89 2.59
C TYR A 95 1.33 -14.29 2.23
N ASP A 96 1.59 -15.58 1.98
CA ASP A 96 2.91 -16.14 1.68
C ASP A 96 3.25 -16.24 0.17
N ASN A 97 2.34 -15.97 -0.77
CA ASN A 97 2.66 -16.15 -2.20
C ASN A 97 3.66 -15.10 -2.74
N ASP A 98 3.85 -13.99 -2.04
CA ASP A 98 4.91 -13.01 -2.33
C ASP A 98 6.32 -13.50 -1.93
N LEU A 99 6.42 -14.70 -1.32
CA LEU A 99 7.68 -15.39 -0.99
C LEU A 99 8.01 -16.53 -1.96
N ARG A 100 7.33 -16.62 -3.11
CA ARG A 100 7.33 -17.83 -3.96
C ARG A 100 7.64 -17.62 -5.44
N ASN A 101 8.16 -16.45 -5.80
CA ASN A 101 8.56 -16.08 -7.17
C ASN A 101 10.08 -16.12 -7.36
N ASP A 102 10.74 -17.11 -6.75
CA ASP A 102 12.09 -17.54 -7.10
C ASP A 102 12.06 -19.03 -7.47
N GLY A 103 12.76 -19.41 -8.53
CA GLY A 103 12.94 -20.82 -8.91
C GLY A 103 11.75 -21.49 -9.61
N THR A 104 11.45 -21.09 -10.85
CA THR A 104 11.01 -22.04 -11.91
C THR A 104 11.54 -21.56 -13.26
#